data_AF-D4DX93-F1
#
_entry.id   AF-D4DX93-F1
#
_cell.length_a   1.000
_cell.length_b   1.000
_cell.length_c   1.000
_cell.angle_alpha   90.00
_cell.angle_beta   90.00
_cell.angle_gamma   90.00
#
_symmetry.space_group_name_H-M   'P 1'
#
loop_
_entity.id
_entity.type
_entity.pdbx_description
1 polymer ?
#
loop_
_entity_poly.entity_id
_entity_poly.type
_entity_poly.pdbx_seq_one_letter_code
_entity_poly.pdbx_strand_id
1 'polypeptide(L)' 'MSHVCGLFARRAFNVEGILCMPLKDGQQSRIWLLVADDQRLVQMISQVEKLEDVLQVKRHNEDVRVFEQLATFFQ' A
#
# COMPACT_ATOMS: atom_id res chain seq x y z
N MET A 1 3.99 -6.58 8.99
CA MET A 1 2.87 -5.66 8.68
C MET A 1 2.84 -4.39 9.54
N SER A 2 3.12 -4.46 10.84
CA SER A 2 3.04 -3.32 11.76
C SER A 2 3.90 -2.11 11.38
N HIS A 3 5.05 -2.31 10.73
CA HIS A 3 5.96 -1.24 10.33
C HIS A 3 5.38 -0.35 9.22
N VAL A 4 4.83 -0.97 8.17
CA VAL A 4 4.20 -0.25 7.06
C VAL A 4 2.96 0.49 7.55
N CYS A 5 2.00 -0.21 8.17
CA CYS A 5 0.78 0.44 8.67
C CYS A 5 1.08 1.54 9.71
N GLY A 6 2.05 1.31 10.59
CA GLY A 6 2.48 2.31 11.59
C GLY A 6 3.08 3.57 10.98
N LEU A 7 3.71 3.48 9.80
CA LEU A 7 4.30 4.63 9.11
C LEU A 7 3.22 5.58 8.57
N PHE A 8 2.12 5.02 8.03
CA PHE A 8 0.95 5.79 7.59
C PHE A 8 0.16 6.36 8.79
N ALA A 9 -0.05 5.55 9.83
CA ALA A 9 -0.78 5.97 11.03
C ALA A 9 -0.12 7.13 11.78
N ARG A 10 1.21 7.09 11.99
CA ARG A 10 1.94 8.14 12.74
C ARG A 10 2.00 9.49 12.03
N ARG A 11 1.78 9.52 10.71
CA ARG A 11 1.85 10.73 9.91
C ARG A 11 0.48 11.28 9.53
N ALA A 12 -0.58 10.75 10.14
CA ALA A 12 -1.97 11.09 9.87
C ALA A 12 -2.29 11.05 8.37
N PHE A 13 -1.70 10.07 7.65
CA PHE A 13 -2.01 9.84 6.25
C PHE A 13 -3.31 9.06 6.16
N ASN A 14 -4.29 9.60 5.43
CA ASN A 14 -5.52 8.88 5.22
C ASN A 14 -5.27 7.68 4.31
N VAL A 15 -5.68 6.49 4.75
CA VAL A 15 -5.66 5.26 3.97
C VAL A 15 -7.11 4.87 3.72
N GLU A 16 -7.54 5.04 2.47
CA GLU A 16 -8.91 4.76 2.04
C GLU A 16 -9.14 3.26 1.84
N GLY A 17 -8.07 2.54 1.51
CA GLY A 17 -8.13 1.10 1.29
C GLY A 17 -6.77 0.44 1.51
N ILE A 18 -6.79 -0.76 2.08
CA ILE A 18 -5.61 -1.61 2.20
C ILE A 18 -5.97 -3.02 1.79
N LEU A 19 -5.16 -3.60 0.92
CA LEU A 19 -5.22 -5.01 0.57
C LEU A 19 -3.85 -5.61 0.79
N CYS A 20 -3.80 -6.79 1.41
CA CYS A 20 -2.58 -7.56 1.55
C CYS A 20 -2.85 -9.00 1.12
N MET A 21 -2.05 -9.53 0.22
CA MET A 21 -2.13 -10.93 -0.19
C MET A 21 -0.74 -11.57 -0.24
N PRO A 22 -0.61 -12.85 0.18
CA PRO A 22 0.62 -13.59 -0.02
C PRO A 22 0.89 -13.81 -1.52
N LEU A 23 2.16 -13.85 -1.90
CA LEU A 23 2.59 -14.36 -3.20
C LEU A 23 2.72 -15.90 -3.13
N LYS A 24 2.90 -16.54 -4.30
CA LYS A 24 2.81 -18.00 -4.50
C LYS A 24 3.47 -18.84 -3.40
N ASP A 25 4.64 -18.42 -2.92
CA ASP A 25 5.49 -19.21 -2.02
C ASP A 25 5.34 -18.79 -0.54
N GLY A 26 4.43 -17.86 -0.22
CA GLY A 26 4.16 -17.39 1.15
C GLY A 26 5.26 -16.53 1.80
N GLN A 27 6.48 -16.55 1.26
CA GLN A 27 7.64 -15.81 1.78
C GLN A 27 7.54 -14.29 1.54
N GLN A 28 6.72 -13.88 0.58
CA GLN A 28 6.51 -12.48 0.23
C GLN A 28 5.02 -12.19 0.20
N SER A 29 4.68 -10.95 0.54
CA SER A 29 3.31 -10.45 0.43
C SER A 29 3.32 -9.20 -0.44
N ARG A 30 2.23 -8.97 -1.16
CA ARG A 30 1.99 -7.72 -1.86
C ARG A 30 0.93 -6.94 -1.10
N ILE A 31 1.24 -5.68 -0.82
CA ILE A 31 0.34 -4.74 -0.18
C ILE A 31 -0.03 -3.68 -1.20
N TRP A 32 -1.33 -3.44 -1.37
CA TRP A 32 -1.86 -2.31 -2.11
C TRP A 32 -2.45 -1.33 -1.11
N LEU A 33 -2.16 -0.06 -1.30
CA LEU A 33 -2.64 1.04 -0.47
C LEU A 33 -3.34 2.04 -1.38
N LEU A 34 -4.61 2.30 -1.11
CA LEU A 34 -5.34 3.40 -1.70
C LEU A 34 -5.22 4.59 -0.74
N VAL A 35 -4.54 5.63 -1.20
CA VAL A 35 -4.24 6.85 -0.44
C VAL A 35 -4.40 8.05 -1.35
N ALA A 36 -4.65 9.21 -0.75
CA ALA A 36 -4.68 10.46 -1.49
C ALA A 36 -3.33 10.74 -2.16
N ASP A 37 -3.38 11.11 -3.45
CA ASP A 37 -2.20 11.48 -4.22
C ASP A 37 -1.82 12.95 -4.00
N ASP A 38 -1.34 13.24 -2.79
CA ASP A 38 -0.87 14.58 -2.42
C ASP A 38 0.67 14.71 -2.46
N GLN A 39 1.17 15.93 -2.29
CA GLN A 39 2.61 16.23 -2.36
C GLN A 39 3.45 15.46 -1.31
N ARG A 40 2.85 15.02 -0.21
CA ARG A 40 3.53 14.29 0.87
C ARG A 40 3.70 12.80 0.51
N LEU A 41 2.96 12.28 -0.48
CA LEU A 41 3.03 10.88 -0.89
C LEU A 41 4.42 10.48 -1.37
N VAL A 42 5.10 11.36 -2.13
CA VAL A 42 6.47 11.10 -2.63
C VAL A 42 7.44 10.90 -1.47
N GLN A 43 7.34 11.73 -0.43
CA GLN A 43 8.15 11.57 0.77
C GLN A 43 7.80 10.28 1.50
N MET A 44 6.52 9.90 1.56
CA MET A 44 6.10 8.65 2.19
C MET A 44 6.67 7.43 1.50
N ILE A 45 6.58 7.38 0.17
CA ILE A 45 7.18 6.30 -0.63
C ILE A 45 8.67 6.15 -0.29
N SER A 46 9.42 7.26 -0.26
CA SER A 46 10.86 7.22 0.07
C SER A 46 11.17 6.69 1.48
N GLN A 47 10.23 6.79 2.42
CA GLN A 47 10.41 6.29 3.79
C GLN A 47 10.03 4.81 3.89
N VAL A 48 9.01 4.39 3.14
CA VAL A 48 8.61 2.98 3.06
C VAL A 48 9.69 2.15 2.37
N GLU A 49 10.33 2.68 1.32
CA GLU A 49 11.46 2.03 0.62
C GLU A 49 12.70 1.81 1.50
N LYS A 50 12.80 2.50 2.64
CA LYS A 50 13.92 2.33 3.60
C LYS A 50 13.66 1.26 4.66
N LEU A 51 12.46 0.70 4.72
CA LEU A 51 12.14 -0.38 5.65
C LEU A 51 12.78 -1.68 5.17
N GLU A 52 13.46 -2.39 6.06
CA GLU A 52 14.13 -3.67 5.73
C GLU A 52 13.15 -4.73 5.19
N ASP A 53 11.91 -4.68 5.66
CA ASP A 53 10.84 -5.60 5.26
C ASP A 53 10.23 -5.27 3.88
N VAL A 54 10.65 -4.17 3.24
CA VAL A 54 10.09 -3.70 1.97
C VAL A 54 11.08 -3.95 0.84
N LEU A 55 10.72 -4.88 -0.04
CA LEU A 55 11.55 -5.22 -1.20
C LEU A 55 11.42 -4.20 -2.34
N GLN A 56 10.22 -3.65 -2.54
CA GLN A 56 9.94 -2.71 -3.63
C GLN A 56 8.67 -1.90 -3.33
N VAL A 57 8.65 -0.63 -3.72
CA VAL A 57 7.43 0.20 -3.79
C VAL A 57 7.20 0.62 -5.23
N LYS A 58 5.95 0.54 -5.69
CA LYS A 58 5.55 1.01 -7.02
C LYS A 58 4.33 1.90 -6.89
N ARG A 59 4.43 3.12 -7.43
CA ARG A 59 3.31 4.05 -7.53
C ARG A 59 2.51 3.73 -8.80
N HIS A 60 1.20 3.60 -8.64
CA HIS A 60 0.26 3.42 -9.74
C HIS A 60 -0.67 4.65 -9.75
N ASN A 61 -0.61 5.46 -10.80
CA ASN A 61 -1.41 6.69 -10.88
C ASN A 61 -2.85 6.43 -11.37
N GLU A 62 -3.10 5.30 -12.03
CA GLU A 62 -4.37 5.04 -12.74
C GLU A 62 -4.89 3.60 -12.59
N ASP A 63 -4.17 2.73 -11.85
CA ASP A 63 -4.54 1.31 -11.74
C ASP A 63 -5.41 1.05 -10.50
N VAL A 64 -6.52 1.80 -10.38
CA VAL A 64 -7.55 1.63 -9.34
C VAL A 64 -8.31 0.29 -9.54
N ARG A 65 -8.13 -0.36 -10.70
CA ARG A 65 -8.78 -1.60 -11.11
C ARG A 65 -8.71 -2.72 -10.06
N VAL A 66 -7.63 -2.82 -9.28
CA VAL A 66 -7.54 -3.86 -8.23
C VAL A 66 -8.59 -3.64 -7.14
N PHE A 67 -8.79 -2.39 -6.69
CA PHE A 67 -9.79 -2.07 -5.67
C PHE A 67 -11.21 -2.07 -6.25
N GLU A 68 -11.39 -1.65 -7.51
CA GLU A 68 -12.69 -1.75 -8.21
C GLU A 68 -13.12 -3.20 -8.45
N GLN A 69 -12.20 -4.06 -8.91
CA GLN A 69 -12.47 -5.48 -9.08
C GLN A 69 -12.77 -6.14 -7.73
N LEU A 70 -12.04 -5.79 -6.67
CA LEU A 70 -12.35 -6.31 -5.34
C LEU A 70 -13.74 -5.91 -4.84
N ALA A 71 -14.19 -4.68 -5.09
CA ALA A 71 -15.53 -4.25 -4.71
C ALA A 71 -16.63 -5.15 -5.30
N THR A 72 -16.41 -5.71 -6.50
CA THR A 72 -17.38 -6.65 -7.12
C THR A 72 -17.47 -8.02 -6.43
N PHE A 73 -16.48 -8.41 -5.60
CA PHE A 73 -16.53 -9.66 -4.82
C PHE A 73 -17.28 -9.52 -3.48
N PHE A 74 -17.63 -8.30 -3.07
CA PHE A 74 -18.33 -8.02 -1.81
C PHE A 74 -19.77 -7.50 -2.01
N GLN A 75 -20.31 -7.58 -3.24
CA GLN A 75 -21.73 -7.42 -3.57
C GLN A 75 -22.43 -8.78 -3.57
#